data_AF-A0A662TBN7-F1
#
_entry.id   AF-A0A662TBN7-F1
#
_cell.length_a   1.000
_cell.length_b   1.000
_cell.length_c   1.000
_cell.angle_alpha   90.00
_cell.angle_beta   90.00
_cell.angle_gamma   90.00
#
_symmetry.space_group_name_H-M   'P 1'
#
loop_
_entity.id
_entity.type
_entity.pdbx_description
1 polymer ?
#
loop_
_entity_poly.entity_id
_entity_poly.type
_entity_poly.pdbx_seq_one_letter_code
_entity_poly.pdbx_strand_id
1 'polypeptide(L)'
;MKSGEALRLLSASIILAALMISAASASGYSAIEDDMEFRVDYPVEVKVGSCYTVSFWMKAAENLTDLLVVFSVHYHRDSQVETLYSETIISESEVEAGWTKSKSMQICIPREEP
;
A
#
# COMPACT_ATOMS: atom_id res chain seq x y z
N MET A 1 17.13 9.05 43.50
CA MET A 1 16.77 8.45 42.20
C MET A 1 17.98 7.73 41.66
N LYS A 2 17.89 6.40 41.48
CA LYS A 2 19.02 5.60 40.98
C LYS A 2 19.17 5.88 39.49
N SER A 3 20.39 6.18 39.06
CA SER A 3 20.77 6.52 37.67
C SER A 3 20.19 5.54 36.61
N GLY A 4 19.96 4.29 36.97
CA GLY A 4 19.34 3.28 36.09
C GLY A 4 17.84 3.45 35.81
N GLU A 5 17.08 4.15 36.66
CA GLU A 5 15.63 4.37 36.45
C GLU A 5 15.38 5.48 35.42
N ALA A 6 16.21 6.52 35.44
CA ALA A 6 16.16 7.62 34.47
C ALA A 6 16.50 7.14 33.06
N LEU A 7 17.48 6.24 32.92
CA LEU A 7 17.86 5.66 31.63
C LEU A 7 16.77 4.78 31.03
N ARG A 8 16.02 4.04 31.87
CA ARG A 8 14.89 3.21 31.45
C ARG A 8 13.66 4.02 31.02
N LEU A 9 13.42 5.17 31.66
CA LEU A 9 12.34 6.08 31.27
C LEU A 9 12.64 6.79 29.96
N LEU A 10 13.89 7.17 29.72
CA LEU A 10 14.33 7.78 28.46
C LEU A 10 14.23 6.79 27.30
N SER A 11 14.65 5.53 27.48
CA SER A 11 14.52 4.52 26.43
C SER A 11 13.06 4.18 26.11
N ALA A 12 12.20 4.08 27.12
CA ALA A 12 10.77 3.86 26.92
C ALA A 12 10.11 5.02 26.15
N SER A 13 10.50 6.26 26.44
CA SER A 13 9.99 7.45 25.76
C SER A 13 10.43 7.53 24.30
N ILE A 14 11.66 7.10 23.99
CA ILE A 14 12.19 7.04 22.62
C ILE A 14 11.47 5.95 21.81
N ILE A 15 11.22 4.78 22.40
CA ILE A 15 10.47 3.70 21.74
C ILE A 15 9.03 4.14 21.49
N LEU A 16 8.40 4.81 22.46
CA LEU A 16 7.04 5.31 22.30
C LEU A 16 6.97 6.40 21.21
N ALA A 17 7.95 7.31 21.14
CA ALA A 17 8.03 8.29 20.08
C ALA A 17 8.25 7.65 18.69
N ALA A 18 9.07 6.59 18.60
CA ALA A 18 9.26 5.84 17.36
C ALA A 18 7.98 5.13 16.89
N LEU A 19 7.18 4.59 17.82
CA LEU A 19 5.89 3.97 17.53
C LEU A 19 4.81 4.99 17.09
N MET A 20 4.91 6.24 17.53
CA MET A 20 3.97 7.31 17.13
C MET A 20 4.25 7.84 15.72
N ILE A 21 5.47 7.63 15.17
CA ILE A 21 5.80 7.95 13.77
C ILE A 21 5.21 6.89 12.83
N SER A 22 4.93 5.68 13.32
CA SER A 22 4.20 4.63 12.59
C SER A 22 2.68 4.76 12.64
N ALA A 23 2.15 5.98 12.76
CA ALA A 23 0.77 6.28 12.37
C ALA A 23 0.63 6.16 10.83
N ALA A 24 0.89 4.95 10.33
CA ALA A 24 0.48 4.49 9.03
C ALA A 24 -1.04 4.37 9.11
N SER A 25 -1.73 5.45 8.79
CA SER A 25 -3.14 5.42 8.44
C SER A 25 -3.28 4.61 7.16
N ALA A 26 -3.18 3.29 7.27
CA ALA A 26 -3.49 2.36 6.20
C ALA A 26 -5.02 2.29 6.10
N SER A 27 -5.60 3.25 5.40
CA SER A 27 -6.91 3.02 4.80
C SER A 27 -6.65 2.16 3.58
N GLY A 28 -6.88 0.87 3.73
CA GLY A 28 -6.74 -0.09 2.66
C GLY A 28 -8.11 -0.59 2.22
N TYR A 29 -8.21 -0.93 0.95
CA TYR A 29 -9.31 -1.76 0.46
C TYR A 29 -8.88 -3.22 0.53
N SER A 30 -9.76 -4.10 0.99
CA SER A 30 -9.52 -5.54 0.95
C SER A 30 -10.78 -6.26 0.53
N ALA A 31 -10.64 -7.26 -0.31
CA ALA A 31 -11.73 -8.11 -0.76
C ALA A 31 -11.28 -9.57 -0.86
N ILE A 32 -12.26 -10.46 -0.73
CA ILE A 32 -12.14 -11.86 -1.06
C ILE A 32 -13.11 -12.07 -2.21
N GLU A 33 -12.56 -12.33 -3.39
CA GLU A 33 -13.32 -12.60 -4.61
C GLU A 33 -12.98 -14.05 -4.99
N ASP A 34 -13.96 -14.95 -4.87
CA ASP A 34 -13.89 -16.41 -5.10
C ASP A 34 -12.49 -17.03 -4.95
N ASP A 35 -11.66 -16.93 -5.98
CA ASP A 35 -10.36 -17.60 -6.09
C ASP A 35 -9.16 -16.81 -5.48
N MET A 36 -9.40 -15.60 -4.94
CA MET A 36 -8.35 -14.69 -4.48
C MET A 36 -8.76 -13.79 -3.30
N GLU A 37 -7.88 -13.67 -2.32
CA GLU A 37 -7.90 -12.60 -1.32
C GLU A 37 -6.90 -11.52 -1.72
N PHE A 38 -7.31 -10.24 -1.74
CA PHE A 38 -6.38 -9.15 -2.01
C PHE A 38 -6.62 -7.94 -1.12
N ARG A 39 -5.55 -7.15 -0.97
CA ARG A 39 -5.51 -5.91 -0.19
C ARG A 39 -4.71 -4.86 -0.95
N VAL A 40 -5.22 -3.64 -0.94
CA VAL A 40 -4.54 -2.44 -1.47
C VAL A 40 -4.46 -1.41 -0.36
N ASP A 41 -3.26 -1.06 0.06
CA ASP A 41 -2.99 0.00 1.04
C ASP A 41 -2.62 1.30 0.33
N TYR A 42 -3.35 2.37 0.63
CA TYR A 42 -3.12 3.69 0.05
C TYR A 42 -3.42 4.81 1.07
N PRO A 43 -2.83 6.00 0.92
CA PRO A 43 -3.19 7.15 1.72
C PRO A 43 -4.59 7.66 1.37
N VAL A 44 -5.43 7.95 2.39
CA VAL A 44 -6.78 8.54 2.20
C VAL A 44 -6.71 9.92 1.58
N GLU A 45 -5.77 10.72 2.04
CA GLU A 45 -5.57 12.10 1.61
C GLU A 45 -4.15 12.28 1.11
N VAL A 46 -4.03 12.95 -0.03
CA VAL A 46 -2.77 13.22 -0.70
C VAL A 46 -2.70 14.69 -1.08
N LYS A 47 -1.52 15.26 -0.95
CA LYS A 47 -1.20 16.59 -1.44
C LYS A 47 -0.94 16.52 -2.95
N VAL A 48 -1.55 17.44 -3.68
CA VAL A 48 -1.33 17.67 -5.10
C VAL A 48 0.15 18.00 -5.36
N GLY A 49 0.73 17.44 -6.43
CA GLY A 49 2.15 17.64 -6.75
C GLY A 49 3.13 16.84 -5.91
N SER A 50 2.68 15.75 -5.26
CA SER A 50 3.53 14.82 -4.49
C SER A 50 3.36 13.37 -4.96
N CYS A 51 4.33 12.54 -4.59
CA CYS A 51 4.30 11.10 -4.85
C CYS A 51 4.05 10.30 -3.57
N TYR A 52 3.33 9.20 -3.72
CA TYR A 52 2.87 8.34 -2.62
C TYR A 52 3.08 6.88 -2.97
N THR A 53 3.28 6.07 -1.94
CA THR A 53 3.38 4.61 -2.11
C THR A 53 2.00 3.99 -1.97
N VAL A 54 1.61 3.20 -2.96
CA VAL A 54 0.48 2.28 -2.89
C VAL A 54 1.03 0.87 -2.82
N SER A 55 0.52 0.05 -1.91
CA SER A 55 0.96 -1.33 -1.76
C SER A 55 -0.18 -2.29 -2.06
N PHE A 56 0.07 -3.23 -2.96
CA PHE A 56 -0.81 -4.33 -3.29
C PHE A 56 -0.29 -5.60 -2.62
N TRP A 57 -1.20 -6.40 -2.07
CA TRP A 57 -0.94 -7.74 -1.58
C TRP A 57 -2.06 -8.66 -2.04
N MET A 58 -1.73 -9.91 -2.38
CA MET A 58 -2.71 -10.93 -2.68
C MET A 58 -2.31 -12.30 -2.13
N LYS A 59 -3.33 -13.16 -2.03
CA LYS A 59 -3.23 -14.58 -1.75
C LYS A 59 -4.20 -15.36 -2.65
N ALA A 60 -3.71 -16.38 -3.33
CA ALA A 60 -4.57 -17.31 -4.07
C ALA A 60 -5.33 -18.20 -3.07
N ALA A 61 -6.66 -18.30 -3.21
CA ALA A 61 -7.48 -19.20 -2.41
C ALA A 61 -7.40 -20.65 -2.91
N GLU A 62 -7.14 -20.81 -4.20
CA GLU A 62 -7.03 -22.08 -4.91
C GLU A 62 -5.90 -22.06 -5.96
N ASN A 63 -5.72 -23.16 -6.69
CA ASN A 63 -4.70 -23.24 -7.73
C ASN A 63 -5.17 -22.46 -8.96
N LEU A 64 -4.32 -21.56 -9.46
CA LEU A 64 -4.63 -20.72 -10.62
C LEU A 64 -3.61 -20.97 -11.73
N THR A 65 -4.08 -20.92 -12.97
CA THR A 65 -3.25 -20.94 -14.18
C THR A 65 -3.38 -19.62 -14.91
N ASP A 66 -2.32 -19.19 -15.59
CA ASP A 66 -2.27 -17.95 -16.37
C ASP A 66 -2.71 -16.69 -15.59
N LEU A 67 -2.26 -16.59 -14.32
CA LEU A 67 -2.60 -15.47 -13.44
C LEU A 67 -1.97 -14.17 -13.94
N LEU A 68 -2.81 -13.19 -14.25
CA LEU A 68 -2.42 -11.83 -14.63
C LEU A 68 -3.12 -10.81 -13.74
N VAL A 69 -2.36 -9.93 -13.09
CA VAL A 69 -2.91 -8.81 -12.31
C VAL A 69 -2.40 -7.51 -12.89
N VAL A 70 -3.34 -6.68 -13.35
CA VAL A 70 -3.09 -5.33 -13.85
C VAL A 70 -3.58 -4.33 -12.81
N PHE A 71 -2.70 -3.44 -12.37
CA PHE A 71 -3.04 -2.37 -11.44
C PHE A 71 -3.03 -1.04 -12.18
N SER A 72 -4.11 -0.26 -12.01
CA SER A 72 -4.25 1.05 -12.62
C SER A 72 -4.73 2.09 -11.61
N VAL A 73 -4.28 3.33 -11.80
CA VAL A 73 -4.69 4.49 -11.01
C VAL A 73 -5.17 5.57 -11.96
N HIS A 74 -6.41 6.01 -11.75
CA HIS A 74 -7.04 7.08 -12.51
C HIS A 74 -7.25 8.30 -11.62
N TYR A 75 -6.81 9.45 -12.11
CA TYR A 75 -6.95 10.74 -11.45
C TYR A 75 -8.09 11.52 -12.09
N HIS A 76 -9.06 11.89 -11.26
CA HIS A 76 -10.25 12.62 -11.68
C HIS A 76 -10.13 14.10 -11.26
N ARG A 77 -10.14 15.03 -12.22
CA ARG A 77 -10.07 16.48 -11.98
C ARG A 77 -10.86 17.23 -13.05
N ASP A 78 -11.59 18.28 -12.70
CA ASP A 78 -12.29 19.17 -13.65
C ASP A 78 -13.16 18.44 -14.69
N SER A 79 -13.85 17.36 -14.27
CA SER A 79 -14.61 16.46 -15.14
C SER A 79 -13.79 15.67 -16.18
N GLN A 80 -12.46 15.68 -16.06
CA GLN A 80 -11.52 14.89 -16.86
C GLN A 80 -10.97 13.71 -16.04
N VAL A 81 -10.51 12.69 -16.75
CA VAL A 81 -9.86 11.50 -16.17
C VAL A 81 -8.51 11.29 -16.84
N GLU A 82 -7.45 11.25 -16.04
CA GLU A 82 -6.09 10.97 -16.47
C GLU A 82 -5.62 9.65 -15.85
N THR A 83 -4.90 8.81 -16.61
CA THR A 83 -4.31 7.58 -16.04
C THR A 83 -2.90 7.87 -15.56
N LEU A 84 -2.69 7.81 -14.24
CA LEU A 84 -1.39 8.08 -13.62
C LEU A 84 -0.47 6.86 -13.60
N TYR A 85 -1.06 5.66 -13.57
CA TYR A 85 -0.33 4.39 -13.54
C TYR A 85 -1.19 3.30 -14.16
N SER A 86 -0.58 2.42 -14.96
CA SER A 86 -1.23 1.23 -15.48
C SER A 86 -0.16 0.22 -15.87
N GLU A 87 0.06 -0.78 -15.03
CA GLU A 87 1.08 -1.82 -15.28
C GLU A 87 0.58 -3.19 -14.85
N THR A 88 1.10 -4.22 -15.50
CA THR A 88 0.99 -5.60 -15.02
C THR A 88 1.92 -5.77 -13.82
N ILE A 89 1.34 -5.96 -12.63
CA ILE A 89 2.11 -6.08 -11.38
C ILE A 89 2.42 -7.53 -11.02
N ILE A 90 1.65 -8.48 -11.55
CA ILE A 90 1.82 -9.93 -11.38
C ILE A 90 1.50 -10.62 -12.70
N SER A 91 2.36 -11.54 -13.11
CA SER A 91 2.21 -12.37 -14.31
C SER A 91 2.87 -13.71 -14.02
N GLU A 92 2.08 -14.74 -13.76
CA GLU A 92 2.57 -16.07 -13.39
C GLU A 92 1.80 -17.12 -14.20
N SER A 93 2.51 -18.12 -14.74
CA SER A 93 1.86 -19.18 -15.53
C SER A 93 1.04 -20.14 -14.68
N GLU A 94 1.49 -20.43 -13.46
CA GLU A 94 0.79 -21.29 -12.50
C GLU A 94 1.11 -20.83 -11.08
N VAL A 95 0.11 -20.80 -10.20
CA VAL A 95 0.28 -20.56 -8.76
C VAL A 95 -0.57 -21.52 -7.95
N GLU A 96 -0.05 -21.96 -6.80
CA GLU A 96 -0.72 -22.89 -5.91
C GLU A 96 -1.60 -22.17 -4.87
N ALA A 97 -2.60 -22.87 -4.35
CA ALA A 97 -3.44 -22.40 -3.26
C ALA A 97 -2.59 -21.95 -2.06
N GLY A 98 -2.86 -20.76 -1.54
CA GLY A 98 -2.11 -20.13 -0.47
C GLY A 98 -0.86 -19.37 -0.91
N TRP A 99 -0.50 -19.38 -2.19
CA TRP A 99 0.57 -18.54 -2.73
C TRP A 99 0.25 -17.06 -2.49
N THR A 100 1.26 -16.29 -2.08
CA THR A 100 1.11 -14.86 -1.79
C THR A 100 2.09 -14.02 -2.58
N LYS A 101 1.70 -12.80 -2.89
CA LYS A 101 2.55 -11.83 -3.59
C LYS A 101 2.24 -10.43 -3.11
N SER A 102 3.26 -9.58 -3.07
CA SER A 102 3.10 -8.16 -2.81
C SER A 102 3.87 -7.32 -3.83
N LYS A 103 3.36 -6.13 -4.09
CA LYS A 103 4.00 -5.12 -4.92
C LYS A 103 3.76 -3.75 -4.33
N SER A 104 4.79 -2.92 -4.28
CA SER A 104 4.65 -1.51 -3.96
C SER A 104 4.91 -0.68 -5.21
N MET A 105 4.06 0.31 -5.44
CA MET A 105 4.11 1.22 -6.57
C MET A 105 4.18 2.65 -6.06
N GLN A 106 4.96 3.49 -6.72
CA GLN A 106 5.00 4.92 -6.44
C GLN A 106 4.11 5.65 -7.45
N ILE A 107 3.11 6.36 -6.93
CA ILE A 107 2.12 7.10 -7.73
C ILE A 107 2.33 8.59 -7.48
N CYS A 108 2.50 9.37 -8.53
CA CYS A 108 2.71 10.82 -8.45
C CYS A 108 1.45 11.57 -8.89
N ILE A 109 0.92 12.43 -8.02
CA ILE A 109 -0.21 13.30 -8.35
C ILE A 109 0.33 14.54 -9.08
N PRO A 110 -0.18 14.87 -10.28
CA PRO A 110 0.28 16.03 -11.03
C PRO A 110 0.02 17.32 -10.25
N ARG A 111 0.74 18.39 -10.58
CA ARG A 111 0.44 19.73 -10.05
C ARG A 111 -0.79 20.29 -10.77
N GLU A 112 -1.57 21.11 -10.07
CA GLU A 112 -2.51 22.00 -10.76
C GLU A 112 -1.69 22.95 -11.63
N GLU A 113 -2.00 22.97 -12.93
CA GLU A 113 -1.41 23.95 -13.83
C GLU A 113 -1.89 25.35 -13.39
N PRO A 114 -1.00 26.37 -13.39
CA PRO A 114 -1.35 27.73 -12.98
C PRO A 114 -2.28 28.45 -13.96
#